data_AF-A0A354WLN2-F1
#
_entry.id   AF-A0A354WLN2-F1
#
_cell.length_a   1.000
_cell.length_b   1.000
_cell.length_c   1.000
_cell.angle_alpha   90.00
_cell.angle_beta   90.00
_cell.angle_gamma   90.00
#
_symmetry.space_group_name_H-M   'P 1'
#
loop_
_entity.id
_entity.type
_entity.pdbx_description
1 polymer ?
#
loop_
_entity_poly.entity_id
_entity_poly.type
_entity_poly.pdbx_seq_one_letter_code
_entity_poly.pdbx_strand_id
1 'polypeptide(L)'
;IPNFSPTTSQAGEVFVVRDIGSFRSLMAASLLRSLSIPDLIANSEESYINLATALANTPQLRQQKRQEIQQKMQQNPEFLDSRTYSNKMGIIFQQLFQNWQQNQPKQQSIQLNSREIIQQYLSALVTHINHYELERNNQLIVNQLRSIRKIMVEHWLKIAPEHLERMYTTDLGKGYQILLNRGIQRELLTAEEEQFVNQITQQAIGLKQSDSLNHLMVLMLYYPPGKMVVANAETRLPQWLLKEYQRVFENPLVVEKVQPSIVTKNQPSTDTELFQNRLIGCVNLYKIDPSNASIVEDLRQIRQQLADFWLGLEPTKLESVYQSSIGQVYRTLLYSGFSQEILTATEQQFIKTLASQMNQGLNQIDTIKSLLAVLLYCRPEQLQIQDLSRLPQWFRPDYEQLSHQVSSRKS
;
A
#
# COMPACT_ATOMS: atom_id res chain seq x y z
N ILE A 1 -1.69 -27.43 24.04
CA ILE A 1 -2.71 -27.19 25.09
C ILE A 1 -2.12 -27.77 26.37
N PRO A 2 -1.90 -27.01 27.45
CA PRO A 2 -1.35 -27.57 28.68
C PRO A 2 -2.30 -28.67 29.15
N ASN A 3 -1.78 -29.87 29.38
CA ASN A 3 -2.55 -30.97 29.94
C ASN A 3 -3.02 -30.54 31.34
N PHE A 4 -4.32 -30.25 31.49
CA PHE A 4 -4.94 -30.16 32.80
C PHE A 4 -4.95 -31.57 33.39
N SER A 5 -3.85 -31.94 34.07
CA SER A 5 -3.82 -33.16 34.87
C SER A 5 -4.66 -32.93 36.13
N PRO A 6 -5.58 -33.85 36.47
CA PRO A 6 -6.33 -33.80 37.73
C PRO A 6 -5.42 -33.86 38.98
N THR A 7 -4.13 -34.19 38.82
CA THR A 7 -3.16 -34.33 39.92
C THR A 7 -2.24 -33.12 40.15
N THR A 8 -2.20 -32.13 39.26
CA THR A 8 -1.38 -30.90 39.40
C THR A 8 -2.25 -29.66 39.66
N SER A 9 -3.37 -29.83 40.38
CA SER A 9 -4.52 -28.91 40.35
C SER A 9 -4.25 -27.47 40.82
N GLN A 10 -4.10 -26.53 39.88
CA GLN A 10 -4.66 -25.18 40.06
C GLN A 10 -6.21 -25.20 40.04
N ALA A 11 -6.82 -26.33 39.66
CA ALA A 11 -8.26 -26.55 39.74
C ALA A 11 -8.74 -26.55 41.20
N GLY A 12 -9.43 -25.48 41.59
CA GLY A 12 -9.92 -25.26 42.96
C GLY A 12 -9.19 -24.18 43.75
N GLU A 13 -8.21 -23.50 43.15
CA GLU A 13 -7.70 -22.26 43.74
C GLU A 13 -8.81 -21.19 43.73
N VAL A 14 -9.13 -20.67 44.91
CA VAL A 14 -10.09 -19.60 45.06
C VAL A 14 -9.34 -18.29 44.88
N PHE A 15 -9.66 -17.56 43.83
CA PHE A 15 -9.12 -16.23 43.57
C PHE A 15 -10.27 -15.25 43.35
N VAL A 16 -10.01 -13.99 43.72
CA VAL A 16 -10.93 -12.87 43.50
C VAL A 16 -10.45 -12.11 42.29
N VAL A 17 -11.38 -11.63 41.45
CA VAL A 17 -11.06 -10.83 40.27
C VAL A 17 -11.75 -9.49 40.38
N ARG A 18 -11.05 -8.40 40.04
CA ARG A 18 -11.68 -7.09 39.84
C ARG A 18 -11.98 -6.89 38.37
N ASP A 19 -13.26 -6.73 38.02
CA ASP A 19 -13.67 -6.32 36.69
C ASP A 19 -13.69 -4.79 36.61
N ILE A 20 -12.75 -4.22 35.86
CA ILE A 20 -12.65 -2.77 35.61
C ILE A 20 -12.93 -2.41 34.14
N GLY A 21 -13.57 -3.32 33.37
CA GLY A 21 -13.95 -3.07 31.98
C GLY A 21 -12.81 -3.07 30.97
N SER A 22 -11.57 -3.33 31.39
CA SER A 22 -10.42 -3.50 30.48
C SER A 22 -10.37 -4.93 29.92
N PHE A 23 -9.86 -5.10 28.70
CA PHE A 23 -9.70 -6.43 28.09
C PHE A 23 -8.95 -7.42 29.01
N ARG A 24 -7.87 -6.97 29.67
CA ARG A 24 -7.07 -7.81 30.58
C ARG A 24 -7.82 -8.19 31.86
N SER A 25 -8.61 -7.27 32.42
CA SER A 25 -9.44 -7.57 33.61
C SER A 25 -10.62 -8.49 33.30
N LEU A 26 -11.11 -8.46 32.06
CA LEU A 26 -12.26 -9.25 31.64
C LEU A 26 -11.95 -10.74 31.47
N MET A 27 -10.69 -11.12 31.21
CA MET A 27 -10.35 -12.53 30.94
C MET A 27 -10.70 -13.45 32.12
N ALA A 28 -10.18 -13.14 33.32
CA ALA A 28 -10.45 -13.95 34.51
C ALA A 28 -11.91 -13.85 34.98
N ALA A 29 -12.53 -12.67 34.83
CA ALA A 29 -13.95 -12.48 35.11
C ALA A 29 -14.86 -13.31 34.17
N SER A 30 -14.47 -13.44 32.89
CA SER A 30 -15.23 -14.22 31.90
C SER A 30 -15.14 -15.72 32.17
N LEU A 31 -14.01 -16.21 32.68
CA LEU A 31 -13.87 -17.59 33.13
C LEU A 31 -14.80 -17.89 34.31
N LEU A 32 -14.83 -17.02 35.33
CA LEU A 32 -15.72 -17.16 36.48
C LEU A 32 -17.20 -17.08 36.08
N ARG A 33 -17.56 -16.18 35.17
CA ARG A 33 -18.92 -16.14 34.57
C ARG A 33 -19.26 -17.43 33.83
N SER A 34 -18.33 -17.97 33.05
CA SER A 34 -18.51 -19.22 32.31
C SER A 34 -18.66 -20.44 33.23
N LEU A 35 -18.00 -20.43 34.39
CA LEU A 35 -18.18 -21.41 35.46
C LEU A 35 -19.48 -21.20 36.27
N SER A 36 -20.22 -20.11 36.02
CA SER A 36 -21.38 -19.68 36.81
C SER A 36 -21.05 -19.34 38.27
N ILE A 37 -19.87 -18.74 38.52
CA ILE A 37 -19.41 -18.30 39.85
C ILE A 37 -19.12 -16.78 39.82
N PRO A 38 -20.14 -15.92 39.58
CA PRO A 38 -19.94 -14.49 39.44
C PRO A 38 -19.63 -13.78 40.76
N ASP A 39 -19.87 -14.43 41.90
CA ASP A 39 -19.70 -13.84 43.24
C ASP A 39 -18.23 -13.75 43.70
N LEU A 40 -17.30 -14.31 42.90
CA LEU A 40 -15.86 -14.06 43.02
C LEU A 40 -15.38 -12.85 42.19
N ILE A 41 -16.30 -12.13 41.55
CA ILE A 41 -16.02 -10.96 40.71
C ILE A 41 -16.44 -9.69 41.44
N ALA A 42 -15.45 -8.86 41.77
CA ALA A 42 -15.63 -7.54 42.34
C ALA A 42 -15.77 -6.48 41.23
N ASN A 43 -16.66 -5.51 41.44
CA ASN A 43 -16.93 -4.41 40.50
C ASN A 43 -16.28 -3.08 40.92
N SER A 44 -15.54 -3.08 42.03
CA SER A 44 -14.83 -1.93 42.58
C SER A 44 -13.61 -2.39 43.35
N GLU A 45 -12.72 -1.46 43.70
CA GLU A 45 -11.58 -1.76 44.57
C GLU A 45 -12.00 -2.14 45.98
N GLU A 46 -12.97 -1.40 46.53
CA GLU A 46 -13.52 -1.67 47.86
C GLU A 46 -14.16 -3.06 47.93
N SER A 47 -14.99 -3.43 46.95
CA SER A 47 -15.62 -4.76 46.91
C SER A 47 -14.59 -5.87 46.73
N TYR A 48 -13.51 -5.63 45.98
CA TYR A 48 -12.40 -6.57 45.84
C TYR A 48 -11.70 -6.83 47.18
N ILE A 49 -11.35 -5.75 47.89
CA ILE A 49 -10.69 -5.84 49.21
C ILE A 49 -11.60 -6.54 50.21
N ASN A 50 -12.88 -6.18 50.26
CA ASN A 50 -13.85 -6.79 51.17
C ASN A 50 -14.02 -8.30 50.90
N LEU A 51 -14.16 -8.68 49.63
CA LEU A 51 -14.31 -10.08 49.24
C LEU A 51 -13.04 -10.90 49.50
N ALA A 52 -11.86 -10.36 49.18
CA ALA A 52 -10.59 -10.99 49.48
C ALA A 52 -10.38 -11.17 50.99
N THR A 53 -10.74 -10.16 51.78
CA THR A 53 -10.65 -10.19 53.25
C THR A 53 -11.63 -11.19 53.86
N ALA A 54 -12.88 -11.23 53.38
CA ALA A 54 -13.88 -12.20 53.81
C ALA A 54 -13.43 -13.65 53.55
N LEU A 55 -12.86 -13.90 52.36
CA LEU A 55 -12.26 -15.18 52.02
C LEU A 55 -11.06 -15.48 52.91
N ALA A 56 -10.15 -14.53 53.14
CA ALA A 56 -8.95 -14.74 53.98
C ALA A 56 -9.26 -15.07 55.44
N ASN A 57 -10.33 -14.49 56.00
CA ASN A 57 -10.70 -14.65 57.40
C ASN A 57 -11.70 -15.80 57.66
N THR A 58 -12.30 -16.39 56.62
CA THR A 58 -13.35 -17.42 56.77
C THR A 58 -12.94 -18.74 56.10
N PRO A 59 -12.28 -19.67 56.82
CA PRO A 59 -11.83 -20.95 56.25
C PRO A 59 -12.96 -21.79 55.63
N GLN A 60 -14.14 -21.81 56.25
CA GLN A 60 -15.30 -22.56 55.74
C GLN A 60 -15.75 -22.03 54.37
N LEU A 61 -15.80 -20.71 54.20
CA LEU A 61 -16.16 -20.07 52.93
C LEU A 61 -15.16 -20.40 51.82
N ARG A 62 -13.85 -20.40 52.13
CA ARG A 62 -12.82 -20.82 51.15
C ARG A 62 -12.98 -22.28 50.75
N GLN A 63 -13.27 -23.16 51.71
CA GLN A 63 -13.46 -24.57 51.43
C GLN A 63 -14.71 -24.80 50.56
N GLN A 64 -15.81 -24.11 50.86
CA GLN A 64 -17.02 -24.14 50.05
C GLN A 64 -16.74 -23.69 48.61
N LYS A 65 -16.06 -22.54 48.42
CA LYS A 65 -15.74 -22.02 47.09
C LYS A 65 -14.77 -22.91 46.32
N ARG A 66 -13.80 -23.52 47.00
CA ARG A 66 -12.91 -24.53 46.41
C ARG A 66 -13.70 -25.72 45.88
N GLN A 67 -14.61 -26.27 46.67
CA GLN A 67 -15.46 -27.40 46.27
C GLN A 67 -16.36 -27.05 45.09
N GLU A 68 -16.96 -25.86 45.10
CA GLU A 68 -17.77 -25.36 43.98
C GLU A 68 -16.98 -25.26 42.68
N ILE A 69 -15.79 -24.63 42.70
CA ILE A 69 -14.91 -24.52 41.54
C ILE A 69 -14.51 -25.91 41.03
N GLN A 70 -14.12 -26.81 41.93
CA GLN A 70 -13.73 -28.18 41.56
C GLN A 70 -14.88 -28.94 40.90
N GLN A 71 -16.09 -28.85 41.47
CA GLN A 71 -17.28 -29.49 40.91
C GLN A 71 -17.61 -28.95 39.52
N LYS A 72 -17.57 -27.62 39.33
CA LYS A 72 -17.84 -26.98 38.03
C LYS A 72 -16.78 -27.31 36.98
N MET A 73 -15.52 -27.41 37.38
CA MET A 73 -14.43 -27.82 36.48
C MET A 73 -14.54 -29.29 36.06
N GLN A 74 -15.01 -30.18 36.94
CA GLN A 74 -15.27 -31.59 36.62
C GLN A 74 -16.43 -31.79 35.64
N GLN A 75 -17.34 -30.82 35.53
CA GLN A 75 -18.46 -30.84 34.58
C GLN A 75 -18.05 -30.50 33.14
N ASN A 76 -16.74 -30.46 32.84
CA ASN A 76 -16.19 -30.14 31.51
C ASN A 76 -16.74 -28.82 30.96
N PRO A 77 -16.36 -27.67 31.56
CA PRO A 77 -16.91 -26.39 31.16
C PRO A 77 -16.60 -26.06 29.71
N GLU A 78 -17.52 -25.35 29.04
CA GLU A 78 -17.45 -25.11 27.59
C GLU A 78 -16.14 -24.46 27.11
N PHE A 79 -15.47 -23.65 27.94
CA PHE A 79 -14.20 -23.01 27.56
C PHE A 79 -13.00 -23.98 27.49
N LEU A 80 -13.14 -25.21 28.00
CA LEU A 80 -12.19 -26.31 27.81
C LEU A 80 -12.62 -27.26 26.68
N ASP A 81 -13.86 -27.16 26.21
CA ASP A 81 -14.37 -27.93 25.08
C ASP A 81 -14.03 -27.25 23.75
N SER A 82 -12.85 -27.60 23.24
CA SER A 82 -12.36 -27.12 21.94
C SER A 82 -13.33 -27.40 20.77
N ARG A 83 -14.13 -28.47 20.82
CA ARG A 83 -15.06 -28.83 19.75
C ARG A 83 -16.28 -27.93 19.77
N THR A 84 -16.88 -27.74 20.94
CA THR A 84 -18.01 -26.81 21.11
C THR A 84 -17.59 -25.38 20.78
N TYR A 85 -16.41 -24.95 21.24
CA TYR A 85 -15.85 -23.64 20.87
C TYR A 85 -15.68 -23.48 19.35
N SER A 86 -15.09 -24.48 18.68
CA SER A 86 -14.87 -24.45 17.22
C SER A 86 -16.18 -24.38 16.44
N ASN A 87 -17.21 -25.11 16.88
CA ASN A 87 -18.54 -25.05 16.26
C ASN A 87 -19.17 -23.65 16.40
N LYS A 88 -19.09 -23.03 17.58
CA LYS A 88 -19.59 -21.67 17.81
C LYS A 88 -18.85 -20.64 16.93
N MET A 89 -17.53 -20.74 16.84
CA MET A 89 -16.73 -19.89 15.93
C MET A 89 -17.09 -20.10 14.46
N GLY A 90 -17.33 -21.35 14.04
CA GLY A 90 -17.75 -21.68 12.67
C GLY A 90 -19.07 -21.01 12.28
N ILE A 91 -20.05 -20.99 13.18
CA ILE A 91 -21.32 -20.28 12.97
C ILE A 91 -21.07 -18.77 12.78
N ILE A 92 -20.23 -18.17 13.62
CA ILE A 92 -19.89 -16.74 13.52
C ILE A 92 -19.19 -16.44 12.18
N PHE A 93 -18.26 -17.29 11.74
CA PHE A 93 -17.60 -17.10 10.44
C PHE A 93 -18.58 -17.24 9.27
N GLN A 94 -19.51 -18.19 9.32
CA GLN A 94 -20.57 -18.29 8.32
C GLN A 94 -21.44 -17.04 8.29
N GLN A 95 -21.83 -16.51 9.44
CA GLN A 95 -22.62 -15.27 9.54
C GLN A 95 -21.84 -14.06 9.02
N LEU A 96 -20.56 -13.91 9.38
CA LEU A 96 -19.70 -12.84 8.87
C LEU A 96 -19.56 -12.92 7.36
N PHE A 97 -19.39 -14.12 6.82
CA PHE A 97 -19.29 -14.33 5.38
C PHE A 97 -20.61 -14.04 4.66
N GLN A 98 -21.74 -14.51 5.19
CA GLN A 98 -23.08 -14.20 4.64
C GLN A 98 -23.37 -12.70 4.68
N ASN A 99 -23.06 -12.03 5.79
CA ASN A 99 -23.21 -10.59 5.92
C ASN A 99 -22.30 -9.85 4.95
N TRP A 100 -21.06 -10.30 4.77
CA TRP A 100 -20.17 -9.76 3.73
C TRP A 100 -20.78 -9.97 2.33
N GLN A 101 -21.28 -11.16 2.01
CA GLN A 101 -21.92 -11.45 0.71
C GLN A 101 -23.18 -10.62 0.46
N GLN A 102 -23.99 -10.37 1.48
CA GLN A 102 -25.22 -9.56 1.38
C GLN A 102 -24.92 -8.06 1.29
N ASN A 103 -23.87 -7.61 1.98
CA ASN A 103 -23.41 -6.22 1.97
C ASN A 103 -22.37 -5.92 0.88
N GLN A 104 -21.98 -6.93 0.09
CA GLN A 104 -21.39 -6.68 -1.22
C GLN A 104 -22.41 -5.83 -1.97
N PRO A 105 -22.06 -4.61 -2.42
CA PRO A 105 -22.95 -3.89 -3.32
C PRO A 105 -23.24 -4.85 -4.47
N LYS A 106 -24.53 -5.20 -4.68
CA LYS A 106 -24.95 -5.85 -5.93
C LYS A 106 -24.29 -5.02 -7.01
N GLN A 107 -23.29 -5.58 -7.72
CA GLN A 107 -22.46 -4.84 -8.65
C GLN A 107 -23.38 -4.26 -9.73
N GLN A 108 -23.91 -3.07 -9.49
CA GLN A 108 -24.49 -2.25 -10.54
C GLN A 108 -23.30 -1.90 -11.41
N SER A 109 -23.25 -2.49 -12.60
CA SER A 109 -22.21 -2.21 -13.59
C SER A 109 -22.10 -0.69 -13.73
N ILE A 110 -20.97 -0.11 -13.30
CA ILE A 110 -20.75 1.33 -13.43
C ILE A 110 -20.79 1.65 -14.93
N GLN A 111 -21.79 2.41 -15.36
CA GLN A 111 -21.92 2.80 -16.75
C GLN A 111 -21.13 4.09 -16.98
N LEU A 112 -20.09 4.01 -17.80
CA LEU A 112 -19.28 5.16 -18.21
C LEU A 112 -20.04 5.98 -19.28
N ASN A 113 -21.14 6.62 -18.88
CA ASN A 113 -22.08 7.32 -19.77
C ASN A 113 -22.12 8.84 -19.59
N SER A 114 -21.47 9.38 -18.56
CA SER A 114 -21.38 10.81 -18.30
C SER A 114 -19.93 11.25 -18.11
N ARG A 115 -19.64 12.52 -18.44
CA ARG A 115 -18.28 13.10 -18.31
C ARG A 115 -17.75 13.02 -16.88
N GLU A 116 -18.61 13.27 -15.90
CA GLU A 116 -18.26 13.24 -14.48
C GLU A 116 -17.87 11.82 -14.04
N ILE A 117 -18.66 10.81 -14.39
CA ILE A 117 -18.37 9.41 -14.06
C ILE A 117 -17.06 8.97 -14.74
N ILE A 118 -16.85 9.35 -16.01
CA ILE A 118 -15.61 9.05 -16.73
C ILE A 118 -14.41 9.70 -16.04
N GLN A 119 -14.50 10.95 -15.59
CA GLN A 119 -13.41 11.62 -14.89
C GLN A 119 -13.10 10.96 -13.54
N GLN A 120 -14.12 10.61 -12.75
CA GLN A 120 -13.95 9.89 -11.49
C GLN A 120 -13.29 8.52 -11.71
N TYR A 121 -13.76 7.79 -12.72
CA TYR A 121 -13.20 6.50 -13.11
C TYR A 121 -11.73 6.61 -13.55
N LEU A 122 -11.39 7.60 -14.40
CA LEU A 122 -10.02 7.81 -14.86
C LEU A 122 -9.09 8.25 -13.72
N SER A 123 -9.58 9.08 -12.80
CA SER A 123 -8.84 9.45 -11.59
C SER A 123 -8.56 8.23 -10.71
N ALA A 124 -9.56 7.38 -10.49
CA ALA A 124 -9.40 6.14 -9.74
C ALA A 124 -8.43 5.18 -10.42
N LEU A 125 -8.52 5.02 -11.75
CA LEU A 125 -7.60 4.23 -12.56
C LEU A 125 -6.15 4.68 -12.37
N VAL A 126 -5.86 5.97 -12.56
CA VAL A 126 -4.50 6.51 -12.43
C VAL A 126 -3.99 6.33 -11.00
N THR A 127 -4.83 6.61 -10.00
CA THR A 127 -4.47 6.46 -8.58
C THR A 127 -4.07 5.03 -8.25
N HIS A 128 -4.90 4.04 -8.62
CA HIS A 128 -4.65 2.64 -8.28
C HIS A 128 -3.52 2.02 -9.12
N ILE A 129 -3.32 2.46 -10.35
CA ILE A 129 -2.17 2.04 -11.16
C ILE A 129 -0.88 2.52 -10.52
N ASN A 130 -0.83 3.78 -10.10
CA ASN A 130 0.34 4.31 -9.43
C ASN A 130 0.60 3.55 -8.12
N HIS A 131 -0.43 3.31 -7.30
CA HIS A 131 -0.29 2.51 -6.09
C HIS A 131 0.18 1.07 -6.37
N TYR A 132 -0.27 0.46 -7.46
CA TYR A 132 0.18 -0.88 -7.85
C TYR A 132 1.64 -0.91 -8.29
N GLU A 133 2.12 0.13 -8.97
CA GLU A 133 3.55 0.25 -9.28
C GLU A 133 4.41 0.39 -8.01
N LEU A 134 3.86 0.98 -6.95
CA LEU A 134 4.52 1.13 -5.65
C LEU A 134 4.46 -0.14 -4.80
N GLU A 135 3.30 -0.82 -4.76
CA GLU A 135 3.02 -1.94 -3.87
C GLU A 135 2.41 -3.14 -4.62
N ARG A 136 3.17 -3.76 -5.53
CA ARG A 136 2.67 -4.88 -6.36
C ARG A 136 2.08 -6.05 -5.59
N ASN A 137 2.55 -6.30 -4.37
CA ASN A 137 2.09 -7.42 -3.55
C ASN A 137 0.85 -7.10 -2.71
N ASN A 138 0.34 -5.86 -2.75
CA ASN A 138 -0.83 -5.47 -1.98
C ASN A 138 -2.12 -5.97 -2.67
N GLN A 139 -2.68 -7.03 -2.10
CA GLN A 139 -3.90 -7.67 -2.63
C GLN A 139 -5.11 -6.73 -2.68
N LEU A 140 -5.19 -5.73 -1.81
CA LEU A 140 -6.26 -4.74 -1.87
C LEU A 140 -6.16 -3.91 -3.16
N ILE A 141 -4.97 -3.41 -3.48
CA ILE A 141 -4.72 -2.62 -4.69
C ILE A 141 -4.95 -3.47 -5.93
N VAL A 142 -4.45 -4.71 -5.93
CA VAL A 142 -4.69 -5.67 -7.03
C VAL A 142 -6.19 -5.88 -7.25
N ASN A 143 -6.98 -6.09 -6.19
CA ASN A 143 -8.42 -6.28 -6.30
C ASN A 143 -9.16 -5.02 -6.79
N GLN A 144 -8.71 -3.83 -6.40
CA GLN A 144 -9.24 -2.57 -6.93
C GLN A 144 -8.95 -2.43 -8.43
N LEU A 145 -7.71 -2.73 -8.85
CA LEU A 145 -7.36 -2.72 -10.27
C LEU A 145 -8.10 -3.77 -11.09
N ARG A 146 -8.39 -4.95 -10.54
CA ARG A 146 -9.27 -5.94 -11.19
C ARG A 146 -10.67 -5.38 -11.40
N SER A 147 -11.22 -4.70 -10.39
CA SER A 147 -12.54 -4.06 -10.47
C SER A 147 -12.57 -2.95 -11.54
N ILE A 148 -11.52 -2.12 -11.59
CA ILE A 148 -11.34 -1.09 -12.62
C ILE A 148 -11.22 -1.73 -14.01
N ARG A 149 -10.40 -2.77 -14.17
CA ARG A 149 -10.28 -3.53 -15.43
C ARG A 149 -11.61 -4.11 -15.87
N LYS A 150 -12.41 -4.66 -14.94
CA LYS A 150 -13.74 -5.20 -15.23
C LYS A 150 -14.68 -4.12 -15.81
N ILE A 151 -14.73 -2.93 -15.20
CA ILE A 151 -15.54 -1.80 -15.70
C ILE A 151 -15.06 -1.37 -17.09
N MET A 152 -13.74 -1.28 -17.32
CA MET A 152 -13.16 -0.97 -18.64
C MET A 152 -13.66 -1.97 -19.70
N VAL A 153 -13.54 -3.26 -19.38
CA VAL A 153 -13.89 -4.37 -20.27
C VAL A 153 -15.37 -4.37 -20.60
N GLU A 154 -16.24 -4.22 -19.60
CA GLU A 154 -17.69 -4.11 -19.80
C GLU A 154 -18.08 -2.93 -20.68
N HIS A 155 -17.34 -1.82 -20.60
CA HIS A 155 -17.57 -0.67 -21.46
C HIS A 155 -17.19 -0.97 -22.92
N TRP A 156 -15.98 -1.51 -23.16
CA TRP A 156 -15.52 -1.80 -24.52
C TRP A 156 -16.37 -2.86 -25.22
N LEU A 157 -16.92 -3.85 -24.49
CA LEU A 157 -17.84 -4.83 -25.08
C LEU A 157 -19.18 -4.23 -25.53
N LYS A 158 -19.60 -3.08 -24.99
CA LYS A 158 -20.88 -2.42 -25.33
C LYS A 158 -20.76 -1.42 -26.48
N ILE A 159 -19.56 -1.01 -26.86
CA ILE A 159 -19.34 -0.07 -27.95
C ILE A 159 -19.60 -0.77 -29.29
N ALA A 160 -20.43 -0.20 -30.15
CA ALA A 160 -20.62 -0.72 -31.49
C ALA A 160 -19.28 -0.62 -32.29
N PRO A 161 -18.90 -1.65 -33.08
CA PRO A 161 -17.58 -1.74 -33.72
C PRO A 161 -17.17 -0.49 -34.52
N GLU A 162 -18.12 0.14 -35.22
CA GLU A 162 -17.93 1.36 -36.00
C GLU A 162 -17.53 2.60 -35.18
N HIS A 163 -17.79 2.58 -33.87
CA HIS A 163 -17.45 3.66 -32.95
C HIS A 163 -16.13 3.42 -32.19
N LEU A 164 -15.51 2.24 -32.30
CA LEU A 164 -14.32 1.88 -31.53
C LEU A 164 -13.17 2.86 -31.73
N GLU A 165 -12.84 3.20 -32.97
CA GLU A 165 -11.72 4.11 -33.28
C GLU A 165 -11.93 5.49 -32.65
N ARG A 166 -13.14 6.05 -32.83
CA ARG A 166 -13.50 7.34 -32.22
C ARG A 166 -13.38 7.26 -30.70
N MET A 167 -13.89 6.20 -30.07
CA MET A 167 -13.79 6.01 -28.61
C MET A 167 -12.34 5.83 -28.14
N TYR A 168 -11.50 5.16 -28.92
CA TYR A 168 -10.09 4.94 -28.62
C TYR A 168 -9.26 6.23 -28.55
N THR A 169 -9.68 7.27 -29.27
CA THR A 169 -9.02 8.59 -29.22
C THR A 169 -9.43 9.47 -28.04
N THR A 170 -10.49 9.10 -27.32
CA THR A 170 -10.98 9.88 -26.17
C THR A 170 -10.10 9.70 -24.93
N ASP A 171 -10.36 10.46 -23.86
CA ASP A 171 -9.68 10.28 -22.58
C ASP A 171 -9.91 8.88 -21.98
N LEU A 172 -11.05 8.25 -22.28
CA LEU A 172 -11.29 6.87 -21.86
C LEU A 172 -10.43 5.87 -22.64
N GLY A 173 -10.19 6.13 -23.93
CA GLY A 173 -9.24 5.40 -24.76
C GLY A 173 -7.79 5.55 -24.27
N LYS A 174 -7.39 6.75 -23.83
CA LYS A 174 -6.11 6.94 -23.13
C LYS A 174 -6.06 6.13 -21.82
N GLY A 175 -7.15 6.11 -21.06
CA GLY A 175 -7.28 5.26 -19.87
C GLY A 175 -7.08 3.77 -20.18
N TYR A 176 -7.66 3.28 -21.27
CA TYR A 176 -7.43 1.91 -21.75
C TYR A 176 -5.95 1.65 -22.04
N GLN A 177 -5.27 2.57 -22.74
CA GLN A 177 -3.85 2.45 -23.02
C GLN A 177 -2.99 2.47 -21.75
N ILE A 178 -3.35 3.28 -20.75
CA ILE A 178 -2.66 3.28 -19.45
C ILE A 178 -2.79 1.90 -18.80
N LEU A 179 -4.00 1.35 -18.71
CA LEU A 179 -4.25 0.05 -18.11
C LEU A 179 -3.51 -1.08 -18.84
N LEU A 180 -3.50 -1.05 -20.17
CA LEU A 180 -2.80 -1.99 -21.04
C LEU A 180 -1.29 -2.03 -20.78
N ASN A 181 -0.71 -0.90 -20.36
CA ASN A 181 0.74 -0.69 -20.30
C ASN A 181 1.36 -0.83 -18.92
N ARG A 182 0.55 -1.05 -17.89
CA ARG A 182 0.98 -0.91 -16.50
C ARG A 182 0.90 -2.20 -15.70
N GLY A 183 0.87 -3.33 -16.39
CA GLY A 183 1.39 -4.60 -15.87
C GLY A 183 0.41 -5.50 -15.10
N ILE A 184 -0.84 -5.08 -14.86
CA ILE A 184 -1.86 -5.94 -14.20
C ILE A 184 -2.07 -7.28 -14.91
N GLN A 185 -1.76 -7.38 -16.21
CA GLN A 185 -1.81 -8.64 -16.97
C GLN A 185 -0.85 -9.72 -16.44
N ARG A 186 0.11 -9.35 -15.59
CA ARG A 186 1.07 -10.28 -14.97
C ARG A 186 0.52 -10.93 -13.70
N GLU A 187 -0.55 -10.38 -13.13
CA GLU A 187 -1.22 -10.97 -11.99
C GLU A 187 -1.92 -12.27 -12.38
N LEU A 188 -1.86 -13.27 -11.50
CA LEU A 188 -2.60 -14.52 -11.70
C LEU A 188 -4.10 -14.22 -11.81
N LEU A 189 -4.78 -14.81 -12.78
CA LEU A 189 -6.22 -14.66 -12.93
C LEU A 189 -6.96 -15.40 -11.82
N THR A 190 -8.12 -14.89 -11.41
CA THR A 190 -9.04 -15.67 -10.58
C THR A 190 -9.73 -16.72 -11.45
N ALA A 191 -10.29 -17.78 -10.84
CA ALA A 191 -11.03 -18.81 -11.59
C ALA A 191 -12.18 -18.21 -12.44
N GLU A 192 -12.82 -17.15 -11.94
CA GLU A 192 -13.88 -16.42 -12.65
C GLU A 192 -13.32 -15.67 -13.87
N GLU A 193 -12.18 -15.00 -13.73
CA GLU A 193 -11.51 -14.31 -14.82
C GLU A 193 -10.97 -15.29 -15.87
N GLU A 194 -10.47 -16.46 -15.47
CA GLU A 194 -10.05 -17.51 -16.40
C GLU A 194 -11.22 -18.01 -17.24
N GLN A 195 -12.37 -18.30 -16.61
CA GLN A 195 -13.59 -18.68 -17.31
C GLN A 195 -14.05 -17.60 -18.29
N PHE A 196 -14.03 -16.34 -17.85
CA PHE A 196 -14.38 -15.20 -18.68
C PHE A 196 -13.43 -15.03 -19.88
N VAL A 197 -12.12 -15.07 -19.66
CA VAL A 197 -11.10 -14.97 -20.72
C VAL A 197 -11.23 -16.10 -21.72
N ASN A 198 -11.50 -17.33 -21.26
CA ASN A 198 -11.76 -18.47 -22.15
C ASN A 198 -12.99 -18.24 -23.03
N GLN A 199 -14.08 -17.72 -22.48
CA GLN A 199 -15.28 -17.38 -23.24
C GLN A 199 -15.01 -16.30 -24.30
N ILE A 200 -14.39 -15.18 -23.91
CA ILE A 200 -14.06 -14.07 -24.82
C ILE A 200 -13.09 -14.54 -25.91
N THR A 201 -12.15 -15.43 -25.59
CA THR A 201 -11.21 -16.00 -26.56
C THR A 201 -11.96 -16.74 -27.66
N GLN A 202 -12.95 -17.57 -27.34
CA GLN A 202 -13.75 -18.28 -28.35
C GLN A 202 -14.47 -17.33 -29.31
N GLN A 203 -14.92 -16.17 -28.83
CA GLN A 203 -15.59 -15.14 -29.63
C GLN A 203 -14.59 -14.33 -30.50
N ALA A 204 -13.35 -14.17 -30.04
CA ALA A 204 -12.31 -13.44 -30.77
C ALA A 204 -11.60 -14.28 -31.85
N ILE A 205 -11.67 -15.62 -31.80
CA ILE A 205 -10.91 -16.51 -32.69
C ILE A 205 -11.16 -16.16 -34.16
N GLY A 206 -10.05 -15.94 -34.88
CA GLY A 206 -10.09 -15.69 -36.31
C GLY A 206 -10.64 -14.31 -36.71
N LEU A 207 -10.93 -13.42 -35.76
CA LEU A 207 -11.48 -12.07 -35.99
C LEU A 207 -12.60 -12.05 -37.06
N LYS A 208 -13.51 -13.03 -36.98
CA LYS A 208 -14.53 -13.27 -38.01
C LYS A 208 -15.86 -12.58 -37.71
N GLN A 209 -16.10 -12.25 -36.46
CA GLN A 209 -17.35 -11.66 -35.99
C GLN A 209 -17.24 -10.13 -36.01
N SER A 210 -18.37 -9.43 -36.13
CA SER A 210 -18.41 -7.97 -36.21
C SER A 210 -17.80 -7.29 -34.98
N ASP A 211 -17.91 -7.91 -33.81
CA ASP A 211 -17.42 -7.45 -32.51
C ASP A 211 -16.05 -8.05 -32.13
N SER A 212 -15.38 -8.76 -33.05
CA SER A 212 -14.09 -9.41 -32.75
C SER A 212 -13.00 -8.42 -32.31
N LEU A 213 -13.05 -7.15 -32.74
CA LEU A 213 -12.13 -6.12 -32.26
C LEU A 213 -12.38 -5.74 -30.80
N ASN A 214 -13.64 -5.68 -30.36
CA ASN A 214 -13.99 -5.47 -28.95
C ASN A 214 -13.41 -6.60 -28.09
N HIS A 215 -13.62 -7.84 -28.52
CA HIS A 215 -13.11 -9.01 -27.83
C HIS A 215 -11.58 -9.01 -27.77
N LEU A 216 -10.90 -8.69 -28.88
CA LEU A 216 -9.44 -8.54 -28.88
C LEU A 216 -8.97 -7.47 -27.89
N MET A 217 -9.58 -6.29 -27.88
CA MET A 217 -9.24 -5.23 -26.93
C MET A 217 -9.42 -5.68 -25.47
N VAL A 218 -10.45 -6.47 -25.18
CA VAL A 218 -10.65 -7.08 -23.86
C VAL A 218 -9.52 -8.05 -23.53
N LEU A 219 -9.22 -8.98 -24.44
CA LEU A 219 -8.15 -9.98 -24.24
C LEU A 219 -6.79 -9.34 -24.00
N MET A 220 -6.49 -8.23 -24.69
CA MET A 220 -5.27 -7.46 -24.48
C MET A 220 -5.09 -6.96 -23.03
N LEU A 221 -6.17 -6.76 -22.26
CA LEU A 221 -6.08 -6.35 -20.84
C LEU A 221 -5.87 -7.53 -19.87
N TYR A 222 -5.98 -8.78 -20.34
CA TYR A 222 -5.82 -9.99 -19.54
C TYR A 222 -4.57 -10.78 -19.89
N TYR A 223 -4.18 -10.84 -21.17
CA TYR A 223 -2.99 -11.59 -21.58
C TYR A 223 -1.70 -10.85 -21.21
N PRO A 224 -0.72 -11.56 -20.60
CA PRO A 224 0.60 -10.99 -20.36
C PRO A 224 1.24 -10.48 -21.67
N PRO A 225 2.02 -9.39 -21.61
CA PRO A 225 2.77 -8.90 -22.77
C PRO A 225 3.60 -10.03 -23.40
N GLY A 226 3.59 -10.14 -24.73
CA GLY A 226 4.29 -11.20 -25.46
C GLY A 226 3.61 -12.58 -25.49
N LYS A 227 2.46 -12.77 -24.83
CA LYS A 227 1.74 -14.07 -24.78
C LYS A 227 0.53 -14.18 -25.70
N MET A 228 0.27 -13.16 -26.51
CA MET A 228 -0.85 -13.14 -27.45
C MET A 228 -0.32 -12.88 -28.86
N VAL A 229 -0.81 -13.65 -29.85
CA VAL A 229 -0.41 -13.52 -31.25
C VAL A 229 -1.65 -13.41 -32.13
N VAL A 230 -1.70 -12.36 -32.94
CA VAL A 230 -2.71 -12.16 -33.99
C VAL A 230 -2.05 -12.46 -35.33
N ALA A 231 -2.44 -13.58 -35.96
CA ALA A 231 -1.91 -13.95 -37.27
C ALA A 231 -2.20 -12.86 -38.31
N ASN A 232 -1.17 -12.47 -39.07
CA ASN A 232 -1.23 -11.41 -40.09
C ASN A 232 -1.80 -10.08 -39.56
N ALA A 233 -1.38 -9.68 -38.35
CA ALA A 233 -1.87 -8.49 -37.65
C ALA A 233 -1.90 -7.23 -38.52
N GLU A 234 -0.88 -7.00 -39.34
CA GLU A 234 -0.76 -5.83 -40.23
C GLU A 234 -1.91 -5.71 -41.24
N THR A 235 -2.52 -6.83 -41.62
CA THR A 235 -3.63 -6.87 -42.59
C THR A 235 -5.01 -6.99 -41.93
N ARG A 236 -5.05 -7.33 -40.64
CA ARG A 236 -6.29 -7.68 -39.92
C ARG A 236 -6.64 -6.72 -38.80
N LEU A 237 -5.67 -5.93 -38.32
CA LEU A 237 -5.90 -4.91 -37.31
C LEU A 237 -5.91 -3.51 -37.94
N PRO A 238 -6.81 -2.63 -37.50
CA PRO A 238 -6.78 -1.25 -37.94
C PRO A 238 -5.55 -0.54 -37.37
N GLN A 239 -5.04 0.45 -38.09
CA GLN A 239 -3.77 1.11 -37.79
C GLN A 239 -3.72 1.72 -36.37
N TRP A 240 -4.85 2.23 -35.89
CA TRP A 240 -4.97 2.83 -34.56
C TRP A 240 -4.76 1.81 -33.41
N LEU A 241 -5.05 0.53 -33.63
CA LEU A 241 -4.85 -0.54 -32.66
C LEU A 241 -3.55 -1.30 -32.90
N LEU A 242 -3.17 -1.49 -34.17
CA LEU A 242 -2.00 -2.24 -34.60
C LEU A 242 -0.72 -1.78 -33.88
N LYS A 243 -0.51 -0.46 -33.83
CA LYS A 243 0.68 0.13 -33.17
C LYS A 243 0.81 -0.29 -31.71
N GLU A 244 -0.30 -0.28 -30.97
CA GLU A 244 -0.31 -0.60 -29.55
C GLU A 244 -0.22 -2.11 -29.32
N TYR A 245 -0.87 -2.91 -30.15
CA TYR A 245 -0.73 -4.37 -30.16
C TYR A 245 0.73 -4.78 -30.41
N GLN A 246 1.37 -4.27 -31.46
CA GLN A 246 2.77 -4.60 -31.77
C GLN A 246 3.71 -4.20 -30.63
N ARG A 247 3.50 -3.00 -30.06
CA ARG A 247 4.33 -2.50 -28.95
C ARG A 247 4.24 -3.40 -27.70
N VAL A 248 3.07 -3.94 -27.39
CA VAL A 248 2.83 -4.73 -26.17
C VAL A 248 3.12 -6.22 -26.38
N PHE A 249 2.78 -6.78 -27.53
CA PHE A 249 2.78 -8.23 -27.76
C PHE A 249 3.83 -8.71 -28.76
N GLU A 250 4.36 -7.86 -29.64
CA GLU A 250 5.34 -8.27 -30.66
C GLU A 250 6.72 -7.61 -30.48
N ASN A 251 6.89 -6.69 -29.52
CA ASN A 251 8.16 -6.04 -29.27
C ASN A 251 9.18 -6.98 -28.58
N PRO A 252 10.31 -7.34 -29.23
CA PRO A 252 11.26 -8.32 -28.71
C PRO A 252 11.93 -7.91 -27.39
N LEU A 253 12.05 -6.62 -27.07
CA LEU A 253 12.57 -6.15 -25.77
C LEU A 253 11.60 -6.40 -24.61
N VAL A 254 10.30 -6.50 -24.92
CA VAL A 254 9.26 -6.92 -23.96
C VAL A 254 9.27 -8.45 -23.84
N VAL A 255 9.52 -9.17 -24.94
CA VAL A 255 9.60 -10.64 -24.99
C VAL A 255 10.84 -11.20 -24.25
N GLU A 256 12.01 -10.53 -24.30
CA GLU A 256 13.21 -10.92 -23.54
C GLU A 256 13.06 -10.75 -22.03
N LYS A 257 12.27 -9.75 -21.57
CA LYS A 257 11.88 -9.60 -20.14
C LYS A 257 10.75 -10.56 -19.72
N VAL A 258 10.21 -11.36 -20.66
CA VAL A 258 9.11 -12.33 -20.47
C VAL A 258 9.61 -13.78 -20.55
N GLN A 259 10.93 -14.01 -20.62
CA GLN A 259 11.47 -15.30 -20.18
C GLN A 259 11.06 -15.52 -18.71
N PRO A 260 10.60 -16.72 -18.34
CA PRO A 260 10.35 -17.04 -16.95
C PRO A 260 11.72 -17.05 -16.29
N SER A 261 12.14 -15.91 -15.75
CA SER A 261 12.86 -15.96 -14.49
C SER A 261 11.91 -16.73 -13.57
N ILE A 262 12.22 -18.01 -13.40
CA ILE A 262 11.82 -18.75 -12.21
C ILE A 262 12.41 -17.91 -11.08
N VAL A 263 11.69 -16.89 -10.61
CA VAL A 263 12.02 -16.22 -9.37
C VAL A 263 11.39 -17.07 -8.27
N THR A 264 11.93 -18.28 -8.14
CA THR A 264 12.34 -18.75 -6.84
C THR A 264 13.30 -17.72 -6.24
N LYS A 265 12.72 -16.74 -5.56
CA LYS A 265 13.00 -16.40 -4.16
C LYS A 265 12.25 -15.11 -3.85
N ASN A 266 11.39 -15.22 -2.85
CA ASN A 266 11.04 -14.13 -1.95
C ASN A 266 12.35 -13.41 -1.56
N GLN A 267 12.65 -12.31 -2.21
CA GLN A 267 13.51 -11.28 -1.64
C GLN A 267 12.63 -10.04 -1.54
N PRO A 268 12.39 -9.52 -0.33
CA PRO A 268 11.72 -8.24 -0.18
C PRO A 268 12.52 -7.22 -0.99
N SER A 269 11.85 -6.48 -1.88
CA SER A 269 12.42 -5.24 -2.40
C SER A 269 12.94 -4.47 -1.19
N THR A 270 14.19 -4.03 -1.23
CA THR A 270 14.71 -3.25 -0.10
C THR A 270 13.90 -1.97 0.03
N ASP A 271 13.69 -1.48 1.25
CA ASP A 271 12.94 -0.24 1.49
C ASP A 271 13.45 0.92 0.62
N THR A 272 14.75 0.91 0.29
CA THR A 272 15.40 1.87 -0.60
C THR A 272 14.88 1.84 -2.04
N GLU A 273 14.65 0.66 -2.63
CA GLU A 273 14.12 0.54 -4.00
C GLU A 273 12.66 0.99 -4.07
N LEU A 274 11.87 0.65 -3.05
CA LEU A 274 10.48 1.11 -2.94
C LEU A 274 10.41 2.64 -2.82
N PHE A 275 11.26 3.21 -1.96
CA PHE A 275 11.37 4.66 -1.78
C PHE A 275 11.80 5.36 -3.08
N GLN A 276 12.79 4.81 -3.79
CA GLN A 276 13.28 5.36 -5.06
C GLN A 276 12.18 5.41 -6.12
N ASN A 277 11.41 4.32 -6.27
CA ASN A 277 10.32 4.25 -7.23
C ASN A 277 9.20 5.25 -6.89
N ARG A 278 8.87 5.41 -5.59
CA ARG A 278 7.92 6.43 -5.12
C ARG A 278 8.34 7.83 -5.54
N LEU A 279 9.59 8.20 -5.26
CA LEU A 279 10.11 9.52 -5.62
C LEU A 279 10.07 9.77 -7.13
N ILE A 280 10.55 8.83 -7.95
CA ILE A 280 10.60 9.00 -9.41
C ILE A 280 9.19 9.17 -9.97
N GLY A 281 8.22 8.40 -9.49
CA GLY A 281 6.81 8.52 -9.86
C GLY A 281 6.26 9.91 -9.57
N CYS A 282 6.40 10.38 -8.33
CA CYS A 282 5.92 11.70 -7.92
C CYS A 282 6.60 12.84 -8.69
N VAL A 283 7.93 12.79 -8.91
CA VAL A 283 8.67 13.81 -9.66
C VAL A 283 8.21 13.88 -11.12
N ASN A 284 7.97 12.74 -11.76
CA ASN A 284 7.48 12.72 -13.14
C ASN A 284 6.08 13.32 -13.24
N LEU A 285 5.19 13.01 -12.30
CA LEU A 285 3.85 13.55 -12.27
C LEU A 285 3.84 15.06 -11.96
N TYR A 286 4.70 15.53 -11.06
CA TYR A 286 4.86 16.96 -10.78
C TYR A 286 5.34 17.75 -12.01
N LYS A 287 6.22 17.16 -12.83
CA LYS A 287 6.64 17.77 -14.10
C LYS A 287 5.50 17.88 -15.12
N ILE A 288 4.52 16.98 -15.07
CA ILE A 288 3.37 16.95 -15.97
C ILE A 288 2.29 17.94 -15.49
N ASP A 289 1.98 17.93 -14.19
CA ASP A 289 1.00 18.82 -13.56
C ASP A 289 1.50 19.30 -12.18
N PRO A 290 2.23 20.42 -12.13
CA PRO A 290 2.69 21.01 -10.88
C PRO A 290 1.55 21.50 -9.97
N SER A 291 0.34 21.66 -10.50
CA SER A 291 -0.81 22.19 -9.74
C SER A 291 -1.58 21.11 -8.97
N ASN A 292 -1.22 19.83 -9.17
CA ASN A 292 -1.88 18.73 -8.49
C ASN A 292 -1.51 18.67 -7.00
N ALA A 293 -2.45 19.08 -6.15
CA ALA A 293 -2.26 19.16 -4.70
C ALA A 293 -1.85 17.82 -4.05
N SER A 294 -2.32 16.67 -4.55
CA SER A 294 -1.97 15.36 -3.98
C SER A 294 -0.52 15.00 -4.25
N ILE A 295 -0.03 15.23 -5.48
CA ILE A 295 1.37 14.97 -5.85
C ILE A 295 2.30 15.92 -5.11
N VAL A 296 1.90 17.18 -4.97
CA VAL A 296 2.64 18.17 -4.18
C VAL A 296 2.77 17.71 -2.73
N GLU A 297 1.69 17.21 -2.11
CA GLU A 297 1.74 16.72 -0.73
C GLU A 297 2.62 15.47 -0.58
N ASP A 298 2.54 14.52 -1.52
CA ASP A 298 3.44 13.36 -1.53
C ASP A 298 4.92 13.77 -1.64
N LEU A 299 5.24 14.72 -2.51
CA LEU A 299 6.61 15.24 -2.63
C LEU A 299 7.07 16.00 -1.38
N ARG A 300 6.17 16.69 -0.66
CA ARG A 300 6.50 17.30 0.64
C ARG A 300 6.87 16.24 1.68
N GLN A 301 6.13 15.13 1.75
CA GLN A 301 6.45 14.03 2.66
C GLN A 301 7.79 13.38 2.33
N ILE A 302 8.05 13.10 1.04
CA ILE A 302 9.31 12.51 0.59
C ILE A 302 10.48 13.46 0.88
N ARG A 303 10.30 14.77 0.63
CA ARG A 303 11.26 15.82 0.98
C ARG A 303 11.61 15.79 2.47
N GLN A 304 10.61 15.74 3.35
CA GLN A 304 10.81 15.67 4.80
C GLN A 304 11.56 14.40 5.21
N GLN A 305 11.16 13.24 4.68
CA GLN A 305 11.83 11.97 4.98
C GLN A 305 13.30 11.96 4.56
N LEU A 306 13.64 12.54 3.41
CA LEU A 306 15.04 12.70 2.98
C LEU A 306 15.80 13.67 3.86
N ALA A 307 15.19 14.79 4.27
CA ALA A 307 15.82 15.76 5.17
C ALA A 307 16.16 15.12 6.52
N ASP A 308 15.20 14.42 7.13
CA ASP A 308 15.38 13.72 8.39
C ASP A 308 16.43 12.61 8.29
N PHE A 309 16.44 11.88 7.16
CA PHE A 309 17.45 10.86 6.88
C PHE A 309 18.88 11.43 6.89
N TRP A 310 19.11 12.55 6.19
CA TRP A 310 20.45 13.16 6.15
C TRP A 310 20.87 13.72 7.51
N LEU A 311 19.95 14.34 8.25
CA LEU A 311 20.22 14.87 9.59
C LEU A 311 20.55 13.76 10.59
N GLY A 312 19.91 12.59 10.48
CA GLY A 312 20.13 11.43 11.34
C GLY A 312 21.36 10.59 10.98
N LEU A 313 22.05 10.87 9.87
CA LEU A 313 23.15 10.04 9.39
C LEU A 313 24.44 10.27 10.19
N GLU A 314 25.20 9.20 10.45
CA GLU A 314 26.52 9.32 11.07
C GLU A 314 27.52 10.03 10.13
N PRO A 315 28.31 11.01 10.64
CA PRO A 315 29.26 11.79 9.84
C PRO A 315 30.20 10.95 8.94
N THR A 316 30.67 9.82 9.44
CA THR A 316 31.63 8.93 8.76
C THR A 316 31.04 8.17 7.58
N LYS A 317 29.72 8.01 7.53
CA LYS A 317 29.00 7.30 6.45
C LYS A 317 28.53 8.23 5.34
N LEU A 318 28.56 9.55 5.57
CA LEU A 318 27.91 10.55 4.72
C LEU A 318 28.32 10.47 3.25
N GLU A 319 29.63 10.45 2.97
CA GLU A 319 30.15 10.35 1.60
C GLU A 319 29.74 9.04 0.91
N SER A 320 29.92 7.90 1.58
CA SER A 320 29.59 6.59 1.02
C SER A 320 28.10 6.45 0.69
N VAL A 321 27.23 7.00 1.54
CA VAL A 321 25.78 6.99 1.32
C VAL A 321 25.39 7.97 0.21
N TYR A 322 26.03 9.13 0.13
CA TYR A 322 25.83 10.10 -0.95
C TYR A 322 26.23 9.57 -2.33
N GLN A 323 27.23 8.71 -2.40
CA GLN A 323 27.66 8.06 -3.64
C GLN A 323 26.82 6.82 -3.99
N SER A 324 26.00 6.34 -3.05
CA SER A 324 25.11 5.18 -3.25
C SER A 324 23.81 5.51 -4.01
N SER A 325 22.96 4.50 -4.18
CA SER A 325 21.59 4.66 -4.71
C SER A 325 20.75 5.66 -3.91
N ILE A 326 20.95 5.78 -2.59
CA ILE A 326 20.25 6.77 -1.76
C ILE A 326 20.62 8.20 -2.16
N GLY A 327 21.88 8.45 -2.48
CA GLY A 327 22.30 9.75 -3.02
C GLY A 327 21.72 10.03 -4.41
N GLN A 328 21.50 9.00 -5.24
CA GLN A 328 20.82 9.15 -6.54
C GLN A 328 19.35 9.54 -6.35
N VAL A 329 18.67 8.93 -5.38
CA VAL A 329 17.31 9.32 -4.95
C VAL A 329 17.31 10.79 -4.54
N TYR A 330 18.21 11.19 -3.66
CA TYR A 330 18.33 12.59 -3.23
C TYR A 330 18.51 13.56 -4.40
N ARG A 331 19.46 13.30 -5.30
CA ARG A 331 19.68 14.11 -6.52
C ARG A 331 18.45 14.18 -7.41
N THR A 332 17.69 13.10 -7.54
CA THR A 332 16.46 13.07 -8.35
C THR A 332 15.44 14.09 -7.87
N LEU A 333 15.23 14.19 -6.55
CA LEU A 333 14.37 15.22 -5.96
C LEU A 333 14.97 16.61 -6.14
N LEU A 334 16.28 16.75 -5.90
CA LEU A 334 16.97 18.02 -5.95
C LEU A 334 16.91 18.68 -7.35
N TYR A 335 17.08 17.89 -8.41
CA TYR A 335 16.98 18.35 -9.80
C TYR A 335 15.55 18.36 -10.36
N SER A 336 14.53 18.03 -9.56
CA SER A 336 13.13 18.04 -10.01
C SER A 336 12.56 19.45 -10.20
N GLY A 337 13.15 20.45 -9.53
CA GLY A 337 12.60 21.80 -9.41
C GLY A 337 11.62 21.98 -8.23
N PHE A 338 11.28 20.91 -7.50
CA PHE A 338 10.33 20.96 -6.39
C PHE A 338 10.76 21.85 -5.21
N SER A 339 12.07 22.14 -5.07
CA SER A 339 12.58 23.11 -4.08
C SER A 339 12.06 24.54 -4.29
N GLN A 340 11.40 24.82 -5.42
CA GLN A 340 10.78 26.11 -5.72
C GLN A 340 9.32 26.22 -5.25
N GLU A 341 8.72 25.10 -4.81
CA GLU A 341 7.35 25.04 -4.34
C GLU A 341 7.17 25.90 -3.08
N ILE A 342 6.03 26.60 -2.96
CA ILE A 342 5.77 27.48 -1.82
C ILE A 342 5.76 26.65 -0.54
N LEU A 343 6.60 27.03 0.43
CA LEU A 343 6.74 26.32 1.69
C LEU A 343 5.53 26.54 2.60
N THR A 344 5.08 25.47 3.27
CA THR A 344 4.06 25.58 4.32
C THR A 344 4.63 26.29 5.57
N ALA A 345 3.75 26.74 6.47
CA ALA A 345 4.16 27.31 7.75
C ALA A 345 5.06 26.35 8.56
N THR A 346 4.76 25.05 8.53
CA THR A 346 5.54 24.01 9.21
C THR A 346 6.95 23.89 8.63
N GLU A 347 7.07 23.88 7.30
CA GLU A 347 8.37 23.77 6.62
C GLU A 347 9.22 25.03 6.81
N GLN A 348 8.59 26.21 6.80
CA GLN A 348 9.27 27.46 7.14
C GLN A 348 9.83 27.44 8.55
N GLN A 349 9.08 26.89 9.52
CA GLN A 349 9.54 26.74 10.89
C GLN A 349 10.69 25.74 11.01
N PHE A 350 10.60 24.61 10.30
CA PHE A 350 11.66 23.60 10.24
C PHE A 350 12.99 24.21 9.73
N ILE A 351 12.95 24.95 8.62
CA ILE A 351 14.15 25.60 8.06
C ILE A 351 14.70 26.67 8.99
N LYS A 352 13.85 27.46 9.66
CA LYS A 352 14.30 28.47 10.64
C LYS A 352 15.06 27.83 11.79
N THR A 353 14.58 26.69 12.31
CA THR A 353 15.27 25.93 13.35
C THR A 353 16.62 25.39 12.83
N LEU A 354 16.67 24.89 11.61
CA LEU A 354 17.89 24.35 11.03
C LEU A 354 18.94 25.46 10.77
N ALA A 355 18.51 26.64 10.32
CA ALA A 355 19.36 27.80 10.13
C ALA A 355 19.92 28.34 11.46
N SER A 356 19.15 28.35 12.55
CA SER A 356 19.66 28.77 13.86
C SER A 356 20.73 27.81 14.39
N GLN A 357 20.58 26.51 14.15
CA GLN A 357 21.57 25.48 14.50
C GLN A 357 22.87 25.63 13.69
N MET A 358 22.77 25.94 12.40
CA MET A 358 23.95 26.19 11.55
C MET A 358 24.78 27.41 12.00
N ASN A 359 24.12 28.44 12.55
CA ASN A 359 24.79 29.66 13.02
C ASN A 359 25.46 29.52 14.41
N GLN A 360 25.21 28.43 15.14
CA GLN A 360 25.73 28.22 16.51
C GLN A 360 27.04 27.44 16.58
N GLY A 361 27.77 27.29 15.45
CA GLY A 361 29.10 26.70 15.42
C GLY A 361 29.06 25.18 15.42
N LEU A 362 29.02 24.58 14.24
CA LEU A 362 29.04 23.13 14.06
C LEU A 362 30.36 22.70 13.41
N ASN A 363 30.88 21.55 13.85
CA ASN A 363 32.00 20.87 13.22
C ASN A 363 31.74 20.72 11.71
N GLN A 364 32.79 20.81 10.90
CA GLN A 364 32.72 20.93 9.43
C GLN A 364 31.82 19.88 8.72
N ILE A 365 31.55 18.71 9.33
CA ILE A 365 30.69 17.66 8.76
C ILE A 365 29.21 17.80 9.18
N ASP A 366 28.91 18.30 10.38
CA ASP A 366 27.52 18.53 10.81
C ASP A 366 26.86 19.64 9.99
N THR A 367 27.65 20.62 9.53
CA THR A 367 27.22 21.63 8.56
C THR A 367 26.80 21.04 7.22
N ILE A 368 27.43 19.94 6.76
CA ILE A 368 27.11 19.33 5.45
C ILE A 368 25.78 18.57 5.50
N LYS A 369 25.46 17.87 6.59
CA LYS A 369 24.15 17.22 6.75
C LYS A 369 23.01 18.23 6.75
N SER A 370 23.19 19.32 7.50
CA SER A 370 22.24 20.43 7.50
C SER A 370 22.12 21.07 6.13
N LEU A 371 23.24 21.25 5.40
CA LEU A 371 23.22 21.78 4.04
C LEU A 371 22.44 20.87 3.07
N LEU A 372 22.67 19.55 3.12
CA LEU A 372 21.95 18.58 2.29
C LEU A 372 20.44 18.63 2.55
N ALA A 373 20.03 18.73 3.81
CA ALA A 373 18.62 18.85 4.19
C ALA A 373 18.01 20.18 3.72
N VAL A 374 18.69 21.31 3.94
CA VAL A 374 18.20 22.66 3.57
C VAL A 374 18.01 22.81 2.05
N LEU A 375 18.91 22.25 1.24
CA LEU A 375 18.85 22.35 -0.22
C LEU A 375 17.60 21.69 -0.84
N LEU A 376 16.88 20.84 -0.11
CA LEU A 376 15.60 20.31 -0.56
C LEU A 376 14.45 21.33 -0.50
N TYR A 377 14.63 22.42 0.25
CA TYR A 377 13.59 23.42 0.51
C TYR A 377 13.91 24.81 -0.04
N CYS A 378 15.16 25.07 -0.40
CA CYS A 378 15.57 26.40 -0.85
C CYS A 378 16.64 26.29 -1.93
N ARG A 379 16.86 27.40 -2.64
CA ARG A 379 17.84 27.44 -3.74
C ARG A 379 19.25 27.72 -3.22
N PRO A 380 20.30 27.23 -3.91
CA PRO A 380 21.69 27.51 -3.53
C PRO A 380 22.00 29.01 -3.39
N GLU A 381 21.38 29.89 -4.17
CA GLU A 381 21.64 31.34 -4.10
C GLU A 381 21.12 31.97 -2.79
N GLN A 382 20.09 31.37 -2.19
CA GLN A 382 19.54 31.83 -0.91
C GLN A 382 20.47 31.50 0.26
N LEU A 383 21.46 30.62 0.06
CA LEU A 383 22.39 30.18 1.09
C LEU A 383 23.68 31.01 1.14
N GLN A 384 23.99 31.78 0.09
CA GLN A 384 25.12 32.71 0.04
C GLN A 384 26.47 32.11 0.53
N ILE A 385 26.76 30.86 0.16
CA ILE A 385 28.03 30.21 0.52
C ILE A 385 29.18 30.90 -0.20
N GLN A 386 30.01 31.66 0.54
CA GLN A 386 31.07 32.51 -0.02
C GLN A 386 32.30 31.73 -0.50
N ASP A 387 32.59 30.58 0.12
CA ASP A 387 33.81 29.81 -0.13
C ASP A 387 33.48 28.34 -0.43
N LEU A 388 33.29 28.04 -1.73
CA LEU A 388 32.97 26.68 -2.21
C LEU A 388 34.12 25.69 -1.98
N SER A 389 35.34 26.15 -1.71
CA SER A 389 36.47 25.29 -1.39
C SER A 389 36.26 24.49 -0.09
N ARG A 390 35.35 24.97 0.77
CA ARG A 390 34.95 24.31 2.02
C ARG A 390 33.95 23.17 1.83
N LEU A 391 33.32 23.08 0.66
CA LEU A 391 32.44 21.96 0.35
C LEU A 391 33.27 20.70 0.06
N PRO A 392 32.83 19.51 0.54
CA PRO A 392 33.47 18.25 0.20
C PRO A 392 33.55 18.05 -1.31
N GLN A 393 34.67 17.49 -1.79
CA GLN A 393 34.91 17.29 -3.22
C GLN A 393 33.82 16.42 -3.89
N TRP A 394 33.25 15.46 -3.16
CA TRP A 394 32.18 14.59 -3.65
C TRP A 394 30.82 15.29 -3.79
N PHE A 395 30.62 16.43 -3.12
CA PHE A 395 29.35 17.18 -3.15
C PHE A 395 29.43 18.41 -4.06
N ARG A 396 30.60 19.04 -4.14
CA ARG A 396 30.82 20.30 -4.84
C ARG A 396 30.28 20.33 -6.28
N PRO A 397 30.47 19.29 -7.13
CA PRO A 397 29.94 19.32 -8.49
C PRO A 397 28.42 19.42 -8.55
N ASP A 398 27.71 18.71 -7.65
CA ASP A 398 26.25 18.73 -7.61
C ASP A 398 25.74 20.11 -7.15
N TYR A 399 26.43 20.75 -6.20
CA TYR A 399 26.13 22.11 -5.74
C TYR A 399 26.36 23.16 -6.84
N GLU A 400 27.50 23.10 -7.53
CA GLU A 400 27.84 23.99 -8.65
C GLU A 400 26.82 23.85 -9.79
N GLN A 401 26.45 22.61 -10.16
CA GLN A 401 25.44 22.36 -11.19
C GLN A 401 24.09 22.98 -10.84
N LEU A 402 23.65 22.89 -9.58
CA LEU A 402 22.40 23.52 -9.13
C LEU A 402 22.45 25.04 -9.21
N SER A 403 23.61 25.64 -8.93
CA SER A 403 23.81 27.09 -9.07
C SER A 403 23.86 27.57 -10.53
N HIS A 404 24.28 26.72 -11.47
CA HIS A 404 24.42 27.06 -12.89
C HIS A 404 23.15 26.85 -13.73
N GLN A 405 22.26 25.91 -13.38
CA GLN A 405 21.02 25.61 -14.14
C GLN A 405 20.04 26.80 -14.28
N VAL A 406 20.30 27.92 -13.60
CA VAL A 406 19.47 29.13 -13.61
C VAL A 406 20.08 30.28 -14.43
N SER A 407 21.40 30.32 -14.63
CA SER A 407 22.05 31.37 -15.46
C SER A 407 21.62 31.28 -16.93
N SER A 408 21.24 30.11 -17.43
CA SER A 408 20.76 29.90 -18.81
C SER A 408 19.27 30.18 -19.03
N ARG A 409 18.51 30.56 -17.98
CA ARG A 409 17.10 30.98 -18.10
C ARG A 409 16.91 32.50 -18.03
N LYS A 410 18.00 33.27 -17.89
CA LYS A 410 18.01 34.74 -17.90
C LYS A 410 18.70 35.34 -19.13
N SER A 411 19.08 34.53 -20.12
CA SER A 411 19.61 34.96 -21.42
C SER A 411 18.57 34.82 -22.51
#